data_AF-A0A2U3K0T0-F1
#
_entry.id   AF-A0A2U3K0T0-F1
#
_cell.length_a   1.000
_cell.length_b   1.000
_cell.length_c   1.000
_cell.angle_alpha   90.00
_cell.angle_beta   90.00
_cell.angle_gamma   90.00
#
_symmetry.space_group_name_H-M   'P 1'
#
loop_
_entity.id
_entity.type
_entity.pdbx_description
1 polymer ?
#
loop_
_entity_poly.entity_id
_entity_poly.type
_entity_poly.pdbx_seq_one_letter_code
_entity_poly.pdbx_strand_id
1 'polypeptide(L)'
;MMTYESVTVVESQVAPGVTFAVARMSFGRRVELMRRVRELARRMEFLEAGKEPGDRMDAAMLQAEIDRLFLAWGLRSVWGLQLDGNEASPESLAEAGPEDLFREALSAVRAETGLSEEQRKNS
;
A
#
# COMPACT_ATOMS: atom_id res chain seq x y z
N MET A 1 25.26 -13.67 -17.46
CA MET A 1 24.50 -13.88 -16.21
C MET A 1 23.59 -12.68 -16.03
N MET A 2 22.30 -12.89 -15.74
CA MET A 2 21.34 -11.81 -15.48
C MET A 2 21.11 -11.70 -13.97
N THR A 3 21.32 -10.52 -13.40
CA THR A 3 20.98 -10.21 -12.00
C THR A 3 19.65 -9.46 -12.00
N TYR A 4 18.62 -10.04 -11.39
CA TYR A 4 17.31 -9.40 -11.24
C TYR A 4 17.13 -8.96 -9.79
N GLU A 5 17.04 -7.66 -9.56
CA GLU A 5 16.72 -7.10 -8.26
C GLU A 5 15.21 -7.16 -8.03
N SER A 6 14.80 -7.88 -6.98
CA SER A 6 13.39 -8.08 -6.62
C SER A 6 12.79 -6.90 -5.85
N VAL A 7 13.56 -5.83 -5.65
CA VAL A 7 13.16 -4.62 -4.93
C VAL A 7 13.65 -3.37 -5.63
N THR A 8 12.92 -2.28 -5.42
CA THR A 8 13.28 -0.90 -5.73
C THR A 8 13.43 -0.15 -4.41
N VAL A 9 14.55 0.55 -4.21
CA VAL A 9 14.79 1.40 -3.04
C VAL A 9 14.33 2.82 -3.33
N VAL A 10 13.59 3.41 -2.39
CA VAL A 10 13.01 4.75 -2.52
C VAL A 10 13.41 5.59 -1.31
N GLU A 11 13.96 6.77 -1.56
CA GLU A 11 14.18 7.78 -0.52
C GLU A 11 12.90 8.60 -0.33
N SER A 12 12.51 8.78 0.93
CA SER A 12 11.30 9.52 1.27
C SER A 12 11.45 11.01 0.96
N GLN A 13 10.43 11.59 0.33
CA GLN A 13 10.32 13.03 0.12
C GLN A 13 9.66 13.73 1.31
N VAL A 14 8.80 13.02 2.05
CA VAL A 14 8.06 13.57 3.20
C VAL A 14 8.82 13.44 4.52
N ALA A 15 9.78 12.51 4.62
CA ALA A 15 10.59 12.28 5.81
C ALA A 15 12.09 12.17 5.45
N PRO A 16 12.84 13.28 5.44
CA PRO A 16 14.27 13.28 5.11
C PRO A 16 15.07 12.28 5.96
N GLY A 17 15.93 11.50 5.32
CA GLY A 17 16.72 10.44 5.98
C GLY A 17 16.00 9.10 6.13
N VAL A 18 14.71 9.02 5.77
CA VAL A 18 13.97 7.76 5.69
C VAL A 18 14.11 7.17 4.29
N THR A 19 14.37 5.86 4.23
CA THR A 19 14.44 5.09 2.99
C THR A 19 13.60 3.83 3.15
N PHE A 20 12.93 3.39 2.10
CA PHE A 20 12.18 2.15 2.12
C PHE A 20 12.38 1.32 0.85
N ALA A 21 12.24 0.01 0.99
CA ALA A 21 12.33 -0.93 -0.12
C ALA A 21 10.94 -1.42 -0.52
N VAL A 22 10.60 -1.22 -1.79
CA VAL A 22 9.36 -1.71 -2.41
C VAL A 22 9.69 -2.92 -3.26
N ALA A 23 8.90 -3.98 -3.15
CA ALA A 23 9.05 -5.16 -3.98
C ALA A 23 8.67 -4.88 -5.43
N ARG A 24 9.55 -5.23 -6.36
CA ARG A 24 9.22 -5.29 -7.78
C ARG A 24 8.22 -6.42 -8.01
N MET A 25 7.16 -6.13 -8.76
CA MET A 25 6.13 -7.11 -9.00
C MET A 25 6.61 -8.22 -9.94
N SER A 26 6.66 -9.45 -9.43
CA SER A 26 6.67 -10.64 -10.28
C SER A 26 5.23 -10.98 -10.72
N PHE A 27 5.10 -11.69 -11.84
CA PHE A 27 3.80 -12.01 -12.44
C PHE A 27 2.85 -12.74 -11.48
N GLY A 28 3.29 -13.85 -10.88
CA GLY A 28 2.46 -14.63 -9.96
C GLY A 28 2.05 -13.81 -8.73
N ARG A 29 2.96 -12.92 -8.31
CA ARG A 29 2.73 -12.05 -7.19
C ARG A 29 1.61 -11.02 -7.45
N ARG A 30 1.62 -10.41 -8.64
CA ARG A 30 0.57 -9.50 -9.09
C ARG A 30 -0.81 -10.16 -9.10
N VAL A 31 -0.90 -11.37 -9.63
CA VAL A 31 -2.17 -12.12 -9.74
C VAL A 31 -2.79 -12.38 -8.36
N GLU A 32 -1.99 -12.78 -7.38
CA GLU A 32 -2.48 -13.06 -6.04
C GLU A 32 -3.03 -11.81 -5.35
N LEU A 33 -2.30 -10.70 -5.44
CA LEU A 33 -2.74 -9.43 -4.86
C LEU A 33 -4.05 -8.96 -5.49
N MET A 34 -4.15 -8.97 -6.82
CA MET A 34 -5.35 -8.55 -7.53
C MET A 34 -6.57 -9.41 -7.19
N ARG A 35 -6.37 -10.72 -6.95
CA ARG A 35 -7.45 -11.61 -6.52
C ARG A 35 -8.04 -11.17 -5.18
N ARG A 36 -7.19 -10.84 -4.20
CA ARG A 36 -7.62 -10.41 -2.85
C ARG A 36 -8.26 -9.01 -2.89
N VAL A 37 -7.64 -8.07 -3.61
CA VAL A 37 -8.15 -6.70 -3.76
C VAL A 37 -9.53 -6.68 -4.43
N ARG A 38 -9.72 -7.47 -5.48
CA ARG A 38 -11.01 -7.54 -6.20
C ARG A 38 -12.18 -7.98 -5.31
N GLU A 39 -11.94 -8.86 -4.35
CA GLU A 39 -12.97 -9.30 -3.42
C GLU A 39 -13.42 -8.17 -2.50
N LEU A 40 -12.46 -7.42 -1.94
CA LEU A 40 -12.73 -6.28 -1.06
C LEU A 40 -13.39 -5.13 -1.84
N ALA A 41 -12.89 -4.81 -3.03
CA ALA A 41 -13.42 -3.75 -3.87
C ALA A 41 -14.90 -3.96 -4.23
N ARG A 42 -15.31 -5.19 -4.56
CA ARG A 42 -16.72 -5.51 -4.84
C ARG A 42 -17.65 -5.29 -3.65
N ARG A 43 -17.18 -5.59 -2.44
CA ARG A 43 -17.95 -5.37 -1.20
C ARG A 43 -18.08 -3.88 -0.93
N MET A 44 -17.01 -3.13 -1.18
CA MET A 44 -16.99 -1.67 -1.07
C MET A 44 -17.95 -1.01 -2.07
N GLU A 45 -17.93 -1.40 -3.35
CA GLU A 45 -18.87 -0.90 -4.37
C GLU A 45 -20.33 -1.12 -3.98
N PHE A 46 -20.64 -2.26 -3.35
CA PHE A 46 -21.98 -2.55 -2.85
C PHE A 46 -22.41 -1.60 -1.72
N LEU A 47 -21.50 -1.33 -0.77
CA LEU A 47 -21.73 -0.41 0.34
C LEU A 47 -21.85 1.04 -0.15
N GLU A 48 -21.01 1.48 -1.09
CA GLU A 48 -21.09 2.83 -1.65
C GLU A 48 -22.39 3.11 -2.41
N ALA A 49 -23.02 2.08 -2.99
CA ALA A 49 -24.35 2.17 -3.60
C ALA A 49 -25.50 2.22 -2.56
N GLY A 50 -25.19 1.90 -1.30
CA GLY A 50 -26.10 1.98 -0.16
C GLY A 50 -26.50 3.40 0.20
N LYS A 51 -27.54 3.53 1.03
CA LYS A 51 -28.07 4.84 1.47
C LYS A 51 -27.94 5.05 2.97
N GLU A 52 -27.49 4.03 3.71
CA GLU A 52 -27.37 4.13 5.14
C GLU A 52 -26.07 4.85 5.51
N PRO A 53 -26.07 5.71 6.53
CA PRO A 53 -24.83 6.34 7.02
C PRO A 53 -23.74 5.33 7.42
N GLY A 54 -24.13 4.13 7.87
CA GLY A 54 -23.21 3.03 8.17
C GLY A 54 -22.47 2.51 6.94
N ASP A 55 -23.12 2.49 5.78
CA ASP A 55 -22.54 1.96 4.55
C ASP A 55 -21.29 2.74 4.12
N ARG A 56 -21.30 4.07 4.28
CA ARG A 56 -20.13 4.92 3.95
C ARG A 56 -18.95 4.66 4.88
N MET A 57 -19.22 4.40 6.16
CA MET A 57 -18.18 4.10 7.14
C MET A 57 -17.56 2.73 6.85
N ASP A 58 -18.39 1.74 6.56
CA ASP A 58 -17.94 0.39 6.21
C ASP A 58 -17.14 0.38 4.90
N ALA A 59 -17.55 1.17 3.91
CA ALA A 59 -16.79 1.36 2.67
C ALA A 59 -15.39 1.96 2.94
N ALA A 60 -15.30 3.00 3.79
CA ALA A 60 -14.03 3.60 4.17
C ALA A 60 -13.11 2.60 4.92
N MET A 61 -13.68 1.73 5.77
CA MET A 61 -12.93 0.67 6.44
C MET A 61 -12.39 -0.36 5.44
N LEU A 62 -13.18 -0.76 4.44
CA LEU A 62 -12.71 -1.65 3.39
C LEU A 62 -11.60 -1.02 2.54
N GLN A 63 -11.69 0.28 2.26
CA GLN A 63 -10.63 1.00 1.56
C GLN A 63 -9.32 0.98 2.37
N ALA A 64 -9.38 1.23 3.68
CA ALA A 64 -8.22 1.16 4.57
C ALA A 64 -7.62 -0.26 4.62
N GLU A 65 -8.44 -1.30 4.61
CA GLU A 65 -7.98 -2.70 4.55
C GLU A 65 -7.29 -3.02 3.21
N ILE A 66 -7.81 -2.50 2.09
CA ILE A 66 -7.15 -2.61 0.78
C ILE A 66 -5.79 -1.92 0.81
N ASP A 67 -5.70 -0.72 1.37
CA ASP A 67 -4.45 0.04 1.46
C ASP A 67 -3.41 -0.68 2.31
N ARG A 68 -3.82 -1.20 3.47
CA ARG A 68 -2.97 -2.03 4.33
C ARG A 68 -2.52 -3.30 3.61
N LEU A 69 -3.42 -3.95 2.86
CA LEU A 69 -3.10 -5.12 2.07
C LEU A 69 -2.01 -4.80 1.06
N PHE A 70 -2.12 -3.71 0.30
CA PHE A 70 -1.07 -3.28 -0.63
C PHE A 70 0.27 -3.09 0.07
N LEU A 71 0.29 -2.32 1.17
CA LEU A 71 1.52 -2.01 1.88
C LEU A 71 2.20 -3.27 2.42
N ALA A 72 1.48 -4.13 3.15
CA ALA A 72 2.02 -5.38 3.69
C ALA A 72 2.58 -6.30 2.59
N TRP A 73 2.04 -6.18 1.38
CA TRP A 73 2.47 -6.98 0.25
C TRP A 73 3.73 -6.45 -0.43
N GLY A 74 3.78 -5.14 -0.63
CA GLY A 74 4.78 -4.45 -1.44
C GLY A 74 5.94 -3.89 -0.65
N LEU A 75 5.73 -3.40 0.57
CA LEU A 75 6.80 -2.85 1.40
C LEU A 75 7.62 -3.97 2.03
N ARG A 76 8.95 -3.90 1.91
CA ARG A 76 9.88 -4.92 2.42
C ARG A 76 10.60 -4.49 3.67
N SER A 77 11.00 -3.22 3.72
CA SER A 77 11.82 -2.69 4.80
C SER A 77 11.70 -1.17 4.82
N VAL A 78 11.89 -0.60 6.00
CA VAL A 78 11.95 0.83 6.25
C VAL A 78 13.21 1.07 7.08
N TRP A 79 13.97 2.11 6.75
CA TRP A 79 15.19 2.50 7.43
C TRP A 79 15.15 4.00 7.72
N GLY A 80 15.85 4.42 8.78
CA GLY A 80 15.90 5.83 9.18
C GLY A 80 14.66 6.34 9.91
N LEU A 81 13.70 5.45 10.22
CA LEU A 81 12.52 5.74 11.03
C LEU A 81 12.57 4.94 12.32
N GLN A 82 12.38 5.62 13.45
CA GLN A 82 12.10 5.00 14.72
C GLN A 82 10.67 5.27 15.15
N LEU A 83 9.96 4.24 15.57
CA LEU A 83 8.62 4.30 16.15
C LEU A 83 8.71 3.80 17.58
N ASP A 84 8.39 4.67 18.54
CA ASP A 84 8.48 4.38 19.98
C ASP A 84 9.83 3.79 20.42
N GLY A 85 10.92 4.28 19.80
CA GLY A 85 12.29 3.86 20.10
C GLY A 85 12.75 2.57 19.41
N ASN A 86 11.90 1.93 18.60
CA ASN A 86 12.26 0.75 17.80
C ASN A 86 12.42 1.11 16.33
N GLU A 87 13.28 0.39 15.61
CA GLU A 87 13.35 0.52 14.15
C GLU A 87 12.00 0.14 13.51
N ALA A 88 11.56 0.96 12.57
CA ALA A 88 10.30 0.73 11.90
C ALA A 88 10.37 -0.51 10.99
N SER A 89 9.43 -1.43 11.17
CA SER A 89 9.07 -2.46 10.20
C SER A 89 7.91 -2.00 9.30
N PRO A 90 7.67 -2.67 8.16
CA PRO A 90 6.47 -2.42 7.35
C PRO A 90 5.16 -2.49 8.14
N GLU A 91 5.06 -3.43 9.07
CA GLU A 91 3.89 -3.61 9.94
C GLU A 91 3.73 -2.42 10.90
N SER A 92 4.83 -2.01 11.55
CA SER A 92 4.79 -0.85 12.46
C SER A 92 4.52 0.47 11.75
N LEU A 93 4.99 0.64 10.50
CA LEU A 93 4.66 1.81 9.67
C LEU A 93 3.15 1.83 9.35
N ALA A 94 2.54 0.67 9.13
CA ALA A 94 1.10 0.57 8.88
C ALA A 94 0.24 0.84 10.12
N GLU A 95 0.76 0.56 11.31
CA GLU A 95 0.00 0.62 12.56
C GLU A 95 0.20 1.94 13.33
N ALA A 96 1.44 2.41 13.44
CA ALA A 96 1.82 3.55 14.28
C ALA A 96 2.70 4.58 13.54
N GLY A 97 2.89 4.39 12.24
CA GLY A 97 3.73 5.26 11.42
C GLY A 97 3.09 6.61 11.08
N PRO A 98 3.91 7.61 10.70
CA PRO A 98 3.39 8.87 10.17
C PRO A 98 2.52 8.64 8.93
N GLU A 99 1.31 9.22 8.93
CA GLU A 99 0.32 9.01 7.88
C GLU A 99 0.82 9.40 6.48
N ASP A 100 1.58 10.50 6.38
CA ASP A 100 2.14 10.96 5.11
C ASP A 100 3.18 9.98 4.54
N LEU A 101 4.00 9.38 5.41
CA LEU A 101 4.98 8.38 5.00
C LEU A 101 4.32 7.06 4.60
N PHE A 102 3.27 6.65 5.32
CA PHE A 102 2.43 5.51 4.93
C PHE A 102 1.86 5.72 3.52
N ARG A 103 1.28 6.90 3.24
CA ARG A 103 0.71 7.24 1.93
C ARG A 103 1.76 7.27 0.82
N GLU A 104 2.95 7.80 1.10
CA GLU A 104 4.06 7.80 0.15
C GLU A 104 4.51 6.39 -0.21
N ALA A 105 4.75 5.55 0.80
CA ALA A 105 5.14 4.16 0.60
C ALA A 105 4.06 3.36 -0.14
N LEU A 106 2.79 3.57 0.20
CA LEU A 106 1.65 2.96 -0.49
C LEU A 106 1.59 3.39 -1.97
N SER A 107 1.83 4.66 -2.27
CA SER A 107 1.87 5.17 -3.64
C SER A 107 2.98 4.50 -4.46
N ALA A 108 4.18 4.36 -3.88
CA ALA A 108 5.29 3.66 -4.51
C ALA A 108 4.97 2.18 -4.76
N VAL A 109 4.32 1.50 -3.81
CA VAL A 109 3.84 0.12 -3.99
C VAL A 109 2.83 0.03 -5.12
N ARG A 110 1.84 0.92 -5.17
CA ARG A 110 0.80 0.94 -6.21
C ARG A 110 1.40 1.17 -7.59
N ALA A 111 2.45 1.98 -7.71
CA ALA A 111 3.18 2.19 -8.95
C ALA A 111 3.79 0.88 -9.49
N GLU A 112 4.39 0.07 -8.63
CA GLU A 112 4.94 -1.26 -9.01
C GLU A 112 3.84 -2.24 -9.45
N THR A 113 2.59 -2.04 -9.02
CA THR A 113 1.46 -2.90 -9.43
C THR A 113 0.82 -2.56 -10.77
N GLY A 114 1.19 -1.41 -11.35
CA GLY A 114 0.58 -0.86 -12.56
C GLY A 114 -0.80 -0.22 -12.34
N LEU A 115 -1.27 -0.11 -11.09
CA LEU A 115 -2.58 0.49 -10.76
C LEU A 115 -2.56 2.01 -10.70
N SER A 116 -1.37 2.61 -10.63
CA SER A 116 -1.16 4.07 -10.66
C SER A 116 -1.80 4.73 -11.89
N GLU A 117 -1.80 4.07 -13.06
CA GLU A 117 -2.38 4.63 -14.28
C GLU A 117 -3.90 4.42 -14.39
N GLU A 118 -4.43 3.30 -13.88
CA GLU A 118 -5.86 3.02 -13.92
C GLU A 118 -6.66 3.86 -12.91
N GLN A 119 -6.10 4.18 -11.74
CA GLN A 119 -6.74 5.08 -10.78
C GLN A 119 -6.81 6.54 -11.26
N ARG A 120 -5.82 7.01 -12.04
CA ARG A 120 -5.81 8.39 -12.59
C ARG A 120 -6.89 8.66 -13.64
N LYS A 121 -7.42 7.60 -14.28
CA LYS A 121 -8.46 7.74 -15.32
C LYS A 121 -9.89 7.85 -14.77
N ASN A 122 -10.11 7.62 -13.48
CA ASN A 122 -11.42 7.72 -12.82
C ASN A 122 -11.56 8.99 -11.95
N SER A 123 -10.71 10.00 -12.18
CA SER A 123 -10.78 11.33 -11.53
C SER A 123 -11.40 12.36 -12.45
#